data_AF-A0A957TQU7-F1
#
_entry.id   AF-A0A957TQU7-F1
#
_cell.length_a   1.000
_cell.length_b   1.000
_cell.length_c   1.000
_cell.angle_alpha   90.00
_cell.angle_beta   90.00
_cell.angle_gamma   90.00
#
_symmetry.space_group_name_H-M   'P 1'
#
loop_
_entity.id
_entity.type
_entity.pdbx_description
1 polymer ?
#
loop_
_entity_poly.entity_id
_entity_poly.type
_entity_poly.pdbx_seq_one_letter_code
_entity_poly.pdbx_strand_id
1 'polypeptide(L)'
;GNMILSRLRRVYQSYGEEQILWTEGRIELTDNAVIAYHYDGPYPPTATPAAAELRHEVDVPNGENSTLAISRAFVTAVAKNDASYIRSPFDDAMNSLAAVLGANISDALGGQRVYLEELLTSDAFAHFRQKPQGE
;
A
#
# COMPACT_ATOMS: atom_id res chain seq x y z
N GLY A 1 18.38 16.69 4.07
CA GLY A 1 18.50 15.24 3.83
C GLY A 1 18.60 14.54 5.15
N ASN A 2 17.91 13.41 5.32
CA ASN A 2 18.03 12.56 6.50
C ASN A 2 18.36 11.13 6.06
N MET A 3 19.26 10.51 6.80
CA MET A 3 19.68 9.12 6.64
C MET A 3 19.19 8.35 7.86
N ILE A 4 18.43 7.27 7.64
CA ILE A 4 17.96 6.36 8.69
C ILE A 4 18.80 5.09 8.61
N LEU A 5 19.47 4.75 9.72
CA LEU A 5 20.21 3.49 9.88
C LEU A 5 19.60 2.72 11.06
N SER A 6 18.82 1.68 10.78
CA SER A 6 18.33 0.76 11.80
C SER A 6 19.23 -0.48 11.90
N ARG A 7 20.05 -0.53 12.95
CA ARG A 7 20.53 -1.82 13.47
C ARG A 7 20.74 -1.76 14.97
N LEU A 8 19.63 -1.86 15.71
CA LEU A 8 19.68 -2.09 17.16
C LEU A 8 18.70 -3.21 17.50
N ARG A 9 19.23 -4.37 17.90
CA ARG A 9 18.50 -5.63 18.17
C ARG A 9 17.43 -5.54 19.28
N ARG A 10 17.15 -4.37 19.85
CA ARG A 10 16.27 -4.15 21.02
C ARG A 10 15.59 -2.77 21.05
N VAL A 11 15.30 -2.16 19.90
CA VAL A 11 14.49 -0.93 19.86
C VAL A 11 13.06 -1.31 19.55
N TYR A 12 12.14 -0.98 20.46
CA TYR A 12 10.71 -1.01 20.21
C TYR A 12 10.34 0.35 19.62
N GLN A 13 10.18 0.41 18.30
CA GLN A 13 9.71 1.62 17.64
C GLN A 13 8.18 1.63 17.70
N SER A 14 7.62 2.57 18.48
CA SER A 14 6.18 2.68 18.71
C SER A 14 5.52 3.80 17.90
N TYR A 15 6.29 4.55 17.11
CA TYR A 15 5.80 5.61 16.23
C TYR A 15 5.91 5.15 14.77
N GLY A 16 4.79 5.20 14.05
CA GLY A 16 4.75 4.95 12.61
C GLY A 16 5.51 6.04 11.87
N GLU A 17 6.59 5.68 11.16
CA GLU A 17 7.30 6.59 10.25
C GLU A 17 6.76 6.45 8.83
N GLU A 18 5.44 6.46 8.70
CA GLU A 18 4.78 6.37 7.41
C GLU A 18 4.87 7.74 6.72
N GLN A 19 5.62 7.78 5.62
CA GLN A 19 5.76 8.98 4.79
C GLN A 19 5.46 8.67 3.34
N ILE A 20 4.70 9.56 2.69
CA ILE A 20 4.51 9.56 1.24
C ILE A 20 5.29 10.74 0.70
N LEU A 21 6.20 10.51 -0.23
CA LEU A 21 6.98 11.55 -0.89
C LEU A 21 6.44 11.76 -2.31
N TRP A 22 6.37 13.00 -2.77
CA TRP A 22 6.13 13.34 -4.18
C TRP A 22 7.06 14.46 -4.62
N THR A 23 6.95 14.83 -5.91
CA THR A 23 7.85 15.80 -6.56
C THR A 23 7.97 17.13 -5.83
N GLU A 24 6.92 17.57 -5.14
CA GLU A 24 6.83 18.92 -4.55
C GLU A 24 6.62 18.90 -3.03
N GLY A 25 6.69 17.73 -2.40
CA GLY A 25 6.42 17.65 -0.97
C GLY A 25 6.45 16.25 -0.37
N ARG A 26 5.95 16.17 0.87
CA ARG A 26 5.81 14.93 1.62
C ARG A 26 4.59 14.96 2.53
N ILE A 27 4.00 13.81 2.79
CA ILE A 27 2.96 13.61 3.80
C ILE A 27 3.55 12.75 4.90
N GLU A 28 3.37 13.15 6.14
CA GLU A 28 3.64 12.36 7.33
C GLU A 28 2.31 11.86 7.90
N LEU A 29 2.20 10.54 8.08
CA LEU A 29 1.06 9.91 8.74
C LEU A 29 1.46 9.58 10.19
N THR A 30 0.71 10.10 11.14
CA THR A 30 0.90 9.85 12.57
C THR A 30 -0.40 9.35 13.19
N ASP A 31 -0.34 8.79 14.39
CA ASP A 31 -1.52 8.26 15.10
C ASP A 31 -2.67 9.27 15.23
N ASN A 32 -2.35 10.57 15.26
CA ASN A 32 -3.31 11.63 15.58
C ASN A 32 -3.51 12.66 14.45
N ALA A 33 -2.73 12.61 13.38
CA ALA A 33 -2.78 13.60 12.32
C ALA A 33 -2.13 13.11 11.02
N VAL A 34 -2.65 13.62 9.90
CA VAL A 34 -1.99 13.56 8.59
C VAL A 34 -1.54 14.97 8.23
N ILE A 35 -0.24 15.12 8.00
CA ILE A 35 0.36 16.44 7.76
C ILE A 35 1.07 16.42 6.41
N ALA A 36 0.63 17.28 5.49
CA ALA A 36 1.30 17.52 4.23
C ALA A 36 2.30 18.68 4.36
N TYR A 37 3.51 18.48 3.85
CA TYR A 37 4.57 19.48 3.78
C TYR A 37 4.85 19.83 2.32
N HIS A 38 4.46 21.03 1.89
CA HIS A 38 4.71 21.54 0.54
C HIS A 38 4.63 23.07 0.52
N TYR A 39 5.20 23.67 -0.53
CA TYR A 39 5.24 25.11 -0.72
C TYR A 39 4.26 25.53 -1.82
N ASP A 40 3.27 26.35 -1.49
CA ASP A 40 2.22 26.80 -2.43
C ASP A 40 2.63 27.99 -3.30
N GLY A 41 3.78 28.60 -3.00
CA GLY A 41 4.23 29.82 -3.66
C GLY A 41 4.98 29.59 -4.98
N PRO A 42 5.34 30.67 -5.68
CA PRO A 42 6.13 30.59 -6.91
C PRO A 42 7.52 30.02 -6.62
N TYR A 43 7.92 29.02 -7.42
CA TYR A 43 9.22 28.36 -7.31
C TYR A 43 10.23 28.90 -8.35
N PRO A 44 11.48 29.18 -7.97
CA PRO A 44 12.05 29.04 -6.64
C PRO A 44 11.59 30.18 -5.69
N PRO A 45 11.46 29.90 -4.38
CA PRO A 45 11.08 30.92 -3.42
C PRO A 45 12.16 32.00 -3.29
N THR A 46 11.75 33.26 -3.12
CA THR A 46 12.66 34.41 -2.99
C THR A 46 13.40 34.46 -1.65
N ALA A 47 12.83 33.80 -0.64
CA ALA A 47 13.44 33.58 0.68
C ALA A 47 13.05 32.18 1.16
N THR A 48 13.79 31.61 2.12
CA THR A 48 13.45 30.31 2.71
C THR A 48 12.07 30.40 3.39
N PRO A 49 11.06 29.59 2.95
CA PRO A 49 9.75 29.60 3.58
C PRO A 49 9.84 29.16 5.04
N ALA A 50 9.01 29.77 5.88
CA ALA A 50 8.90 29.38 7.29
C ALA A 50 8.27 27.98 7.41
N ALA A 51 8.62 27.25 8.46
CA ALA A 51 8.10 25.90 8.68
C ALA A 51 6.56 25.83 8.74
N ALA A 52 5.92 26.88 9.25
CA ALA A 52 4.45 26.98 9.30
C ALA A 52 3.82 27.18 7.92
N GLU A 53 4.51 27.85 6.99
CA GLU A 53 4.03 28.05 5.60
C GLU A 53 4.11 26.77 4.78
N LEU A 54 4.95 25.82 5.22
CA LEU A 54 5.09 24.53 4.59
C LEU A 54 4.13 23.48 5.17
N ARG A 55 3.59 23.69 6.38
CA ARG A 55 2.82 22.67 7.13
C ARG A 55 1.32 22.83 6.90
N HIS A 56 0.73 21.84 6.25
CA HIS A 56 -0.70 21.77 5.97
C HIS A 56 -1.30 20.55 6.68
N GLU A 57 -2.22 20.80 7.61
CA GLU A 57 -2.97 19.72 8.24
C GLU A 57 -4.03 19.23 7.27
N VAL A 58 -4.00 17.93 6.97
CA VAL A 58 -4.99 17.31 6.10
C VAL A 58 -6.17 16.93 6.96
N ASP A 59 -7.34 17.49 6.65
CA ASP A 59 -8.59 17.04 7.25
C ASP A 59 -8.88 15.63 6.77
N VAL A 60 -8.61 14.65 7.64
CA VAL A 60 -8.95 13.26 7.40
C VAL A 60 -10.27 13.03 8.10
N PRO A 61 -11.36 12.74 7.36
CA PRO A 61 -12.63 12.40 7.98
C PRO A 61 -12.40 11.26 8.96
N ASN A 62 -13.03 11.33 10.14
CA ASN A 62 -13.09 10.19 11.04
C ASN A 62 -13.64 8.99 10.25
N GLY A 63 -12.74 8.08 9.85
CA GLY A 63 -13.10 6.92 9.06
C GLY A 63 -14.07 6.06 9.86
N GLU A 64 -15.09 5.51 9.20
CA GLU A 64 -15.80 4.37 9.79
C GLU A 64 -14.77 3.27 10.04
N ASN A 65 -14.88 2.55 11.15
CA ASN A 65 -14.07 1.35 11.38
C ASN A 65 -14.14 0.48 10.12
N SER A 66 -13.00 0.26 9.47
CA SER A 66 -12.95 -0.37 8.14
C SER A 66 -13.54 -1.79 8.16
N THR A 67 -13.31 -2.54 9.24
CA THR A 67 -13.92 -3.86 9.44
C THR A 67 -15.44 -3.77 9.51
N LEU A 68 -15.98 -2.83 10.31
CA LEU A 68 -17.42 -2.61 10.41
C LEU A 68 -18.02 -2.20 9.05
N ALA A 69 -17.35 -1.30 8.34
CA ALA A 69 -17.76 -0.82 7.03
C ALA A 69 -17.82 -1.96 5.99
N ILE A 70 -16.83 -2.85 5.99
CA ILE A 70 -16.78 -4.04 5.13
C ILE A 70 -17.90 -5.02 5.51
N SER A 71 -18.08 -5.33 6.80
CA SER A 71 -19.16 -6.23 7.25
C SER A 71 -20.55 -5.71 6.89
N ARG A 72 -20.80 -4.41 7.05
CA ARG A 72 -22.07 -3.77 6.67
C ARG A 72 -22.32 -3.85 5.17
N ALA A 73 -21.29 -3.58 4.38
CA ALA A 73 -21.34 -3.68 2.92
C ALA A 73 -21.69 -5.12 2.47
N PHE A 74 -21.06 -6.13 3.08
CA PHE A 74 -21.37 -7.53 2.84
C PHE A 74 -22.82 -7.91 3.18
N VAL A 75 -23.29 -7.54 4.38
CA VAL A 75 -24.69 -7.81 4.78
C VAL A 75 -25.67 -7.15 3.82
N THR A 76 -25.37 -5.93 3.34
CA THR A 76 -26.17 -5.22 2.35
C THR A 76 -26.21 -5.95 1.01
N ALA A 77 -25.06 -6.45 0.55
CA ALA A 77 -24.95 -7.23 -0.69
C ALA A 77 -25.81 -8.50 -0.63
N VAL A 78 -25.77 -9.21 0.49
CA VAL A 78 -26.59 -10.42 0.72
C VAL A 78 -28.08 -10.08 0.75
N ALA A 79 -28.47 -9.07 1.53
CA ALA A 79 -29.87 -8.68 1.69
C ALA A 79 -30.51 -8.21 0.37
N LYS A 80 -29.72 -7.55 -0.49
CA LYS A 80 -30.17 -7.05 -1.79
C LYS A 80 -29.92 -8.02 -2.94
N ASN A 81 -29.23 -9.15 -2.70
CA ASN A 81 -28.74 -10.06 -3.71
C ASN A 81 -27.96 -9.34 -4.83
N ASP A 82 -27.08 -8.40 -4.45
CA ASP A 82 -26.35 -7.53 -5.37
C ASP A 82 -24.89 -7.41 -4.93
N ALA A 83 -24.00 -8.03 -5.70
CA ALA A 83 -22.57 -8.07 -5.42
C ALA A 83 -21.86 -6.72 -5.60
N SER A 84 -22.48 -5.73 -6.27
CA SER A 84 -21.90 -4.40 -6.45
C SER A 84 -21.68 -3.63 -5.14
N TYR A 85 -22.35 -4.05 -4.05
CA TYR A 85 -22.16 -3.48 -2.71
C TYR A 85 -20.91 -4.00 -1.99
N ILE A 86 -20.24 -5.05 -2.48
CA ILE A 86 -19.05 -5.61 -1.83
C ILE A 86 -17.88 -4.63 -1.98
N ARG A 87 -17.38 -4.10 -0.86
CA ARG A 87 -16.25 -3.13 -0.83
C ARG A 87 -14.86 -3.75 -0.93
N SER A 88 -14.77 -5.07 -0.82
CA SER A 88 -13.54 -5.84 -0.99
C SER A 88 -13.89 -7.10 -1.77
N PRO A 89 -13.99 -7.01 -3.11
CA PRO A 89 -14.26 -8.18 -3.93
C PRO A 89 -13.15 -9.20 -3.70
N PHE A 90 -13.54 -10.46 -3.50
CA PHE A 90 -12.58 -11.55 -3.35
C PHE A 90 -11.64 -11.62 -4.57
N ASP A 91 -12.13 -11.22 -5.74
CA ASP A 91 -11.38 -11.17 -6.99
C ASP A 91 -10.17 -10.21 -6.93
N ASP A 92 -10.31 -9.02 -6.33
CA ASP A 92 -9.20 -8.06 -6.19
C ASP A 92 -8.13 -8.58 -5.22
N ALA A 93 -8.56 -9.24 -4.14
CA ALA A 93 -7.66 -9.91 -3.21
C ALA A 93 -6.91 -11.08 -3.88
N MET A 94 -7.58 -11.84 -4.75
CA MET A 94 -6.95 -12.91 -5.53
C MET A 94 -5.95 -12.38 -6.56
N ASN A 95 -6.23 -11.25 -7.20
CA ASN A 95 -5.28 -10.58 -8.10
C ASN A 95 -4.03 -10.11 -7.35
N SER A 96 -4.19 -9.57 -6.15
CA SER A 96 -3.07 -9.14 -5.30
C SER A 96 -2.21 -10.33 -4.88
N LEU A 97 -2.83 -11.45 -4.51
CA LEU A 97 -2.12 -12.69 -4.17
C LEU A 97 -1.39 -13.27 -5.39
N ALA A 98 -2.03 -13.28 -6.56
CA ALA A 98 -1.41 -13.73 -7.80
C ALA A 98 -0.19 -12.87 -8.16
N ALA A 99 -0.26 -11.55 -7.99
CA ALA A 99 0.87 -10.65 -8.20
C ALA A 99 2.04 -10.93 -7.26
N VAL A 100 1.77 -11.20 -5.96
CA VAL A 100 2.82 -11.59 -5.00
C VAL A 100 3.48 -12.91 -5.40
N LEU A 101 2.69 -13.91 -5.80
CA LEU A 101 3.23 -15.19 -6.30
C LEU A 101 4.09 -14.98 -7.56
N GLY A 102 3.63 -14.15 -8.49
CA GLY A 102 4.39 -13.78 -9.69
C GLY A 102 5.71 -13.08 -9.38
N ALA A 103 5.72 -12.18 -8.39
CA ALA A 103 6.93 -11.48 -7.94
C ALA A 103 7.96 -12.46 -7.34
N ASN A 104 7.53 -13.39 -6.51
CA ASN A 104 8.42 -14.41 -5.92
C ASN A 104 9.01 -15.33 -7.01
N ILE A 105 8.23 -15.67 -8.03
CA ILE A 105 8.70 -16.48 -9.16
C ILE A 105 9.67 -15.68 -10.04
N SER A 106 9.38 -14.39 -10.26
CA SER A 106 10.31 -13.48 -10.96
C SER A 106 11.66 -13.43 -10.27
N ASP A 107 11.68 -13.28 -8.95
CA ASP A 107 12.91 -13.30 -8.14
C ASP A 107 13.68 -14.62 -8.28
N ALA A 108 13.00 -15.76 -8.19
CA ALA A 108 13.59 -17.09 -8.40
C ALA A 108 14.19 -17.27 -9.81
N LEU A 109 13.68 -16.53 -10.80
CA LEU A 109 14.19 -16.50 -12.18
C LEU A 109 15.20 -15.37 -12.44
N GLY A 110 15.72 -14.72 -11.38
CA GLY A 110 16.72 -13.65 -11.50
C GLY A 110 16.14 -12.31 -11.97
N GLY A 111 14.88 -12.01 -11.62
CA GLY A 111 14.21 -10.76 -11.94
C GLY A 111 13.59 -10.70 -13.33
N GLN A 112 13.37 -11.85 -13.98
CA GLN A 112 12.69 -11.89 -15.27
C GLN A 112 11.23 -11.44 -15.15
N ARG A 113 10.73 -10.68 -16.12
CA ARG A 113 9.33 -10.27 -16.17
C ARG A 113 8.43 -11.49 -16.35
N VAL A 114 7.46 -11.64 -15.46
CA VAL A 114 6.45 -12.72 -15.50
C VAL A 114 5.07 -12.10 -15.75
N TYR A 115 4.37 -12.58 -16.78
CA TYR A 115 2.97 -12.25 -17.01
C TYR A 115 2.08 -13.26 -16.29
N LEU A 116 1.07 -12.80 -15.56
CA LEU A 116 0.23 -13.68 -14.73
C LEU A 116 -0.54 -14.70 -15.57
N GLU A 117 -1.06 -14.31 -16.74
CA GLU A 117 -1.72 -15.24 -17.65
C GLU A 117 -0.79 -16.38 -18.09
N GLU A 118 0.47 -16.07 -18.41
CA GLU A 118 1.46 -17.08 -18.79
C GLU A 118 1.87 -17.94 -17.59
N LEU A 119 2.01 -17.34 -16.41
CA LEU A 119 2.31 -18.06 -15.19
C LEU A 119 1.25 -19.13 -14.88
N LEU A 120 -0.02 -18.84 -15.17
CA LEU A 120 -1.13 -19.75 -14.92
C LEU A 120 -1.27 -20.84 -15.98
N THR A 121 -0.88 -20.56 -17.23
CA THR A 121 -1.23 -21.41 -18.39
C THR A 121 -0.05 -22.02 -19.15
N SER A 122 1.10 -21.36 -19.16
CA SER A 122 2.26 -21.76 -19.99
C SER A 122 3.03 -22.92 -19.36
N ASP A 123 3.55 -23.79 -20.22
CA ASP A 123 4.41 -24.92 -19.85
C ASP A 123 5.73 -24.46 -19.20
N ALA A 124 6.24 -23.28 -19.59
CA ALA A 124 7.47 -22.72 -19.03
C ALA A 124 7.44 -22.59 -17.50
N PHE A 125 6.26 -22.35 -16.94
CA PHE A 125 6.04 -22.19 -15.50
C PHE A 125 5.40 -23.42 -14.82
N ALA A 126 5.24 -24.53 -15.54
CA ALA A 126 4.51 -25.70 -15.02
C ALA A 126 5.09 -26.26 -13.72
N HIS A 127 6.41 -26.19 -13.54
CA HIS A 127 7.08 -26.67 -12.33
C HIS A 127 6.72 -25.86 -11.07
N PHE A 128 6.45 -24.56 -11.17
CA PHE A 128 5.99 -23.73 -10.04
C PHE A 128 4.56 -24.04 -9.59
N ARG A 129 3.76 -24.72 -10.42
CA ARG A 129 2.38 -25.10 -10.11
C ARG A 129 2.27 -26.50 -9.49
N GLN A 130 3.38 -27.23 -9.40
CA GLN A 130 3.40 -28.55 -8.80
C GLN A 130 3.27 -28.43 -7.28
N LYS A 131 2.38 -29.23 -6.68
CA LYS A 131 2.34 -29.35 -5.22
C LYS A 131 3.67 -29.95 -4.75
N PRO A 132 4.32 -29.38 -3.72
CA PRO A 132 5.47 -30.03 -3.11
C PRO A 132 5.02 -31.41 -2.63
N GLN A 133 5.75 -32.45 -3.05
CA GLN A 133 5.61 -33.77 -2.46
C GLN A 133 6.20 -33.66 -1.05
N GLY A 134 5.37 -33.85 -0.03
CA GLY A 134 5.76 -33.60 1.35
C GLY A 134 7.01 -34.41 1.75
N GLU A 135 7.89 -33.75 2.50
CA GLU A 135 8.81 -34.40 3.44
C GLU A 135 8.09 -34.69 4.77
#